data_AF-A0A4R9M6E6-F1
#
_entry.id   AF-A0A4R9M6E6-F1
#
_cell.length_a   1.000
_cell.length_b   1.000
_cell.length_c   1.000
_cell.angle_alpha   90.00
_cell.angle_beta   90.00
_cell.angle_gamma   90.00
#
_symmetry.space_group_name_H-M   'P 1'
#
loop_
_entity.id
_entity.type
_entity.pdbx_description
1 polymer ?
#
loop_
_entity_poly.entity_id
_entity_poly.type
_entity_poly.pdbx_seq_one_letter_code
_entity_poly.pdbx_strand_id
1 'polypeptide(L)'
;MQKRTLLLALTTALTLAFAGSISAQTYTVFIHGKSGSNHNGVGTTDVNNYWGSSHNSVSGSKIFIGYDGTSDPRTYGSSRAQTNITTGLTNYCKNGKSCKIVCHSAGCYAIEYWLSNLGGTASSKGFSITKVTALAAASGGSELASALNGITFGFGGNAMDKSLIVGTARGAFNHNNTGGVGIYHVPGYKGMIGASLILPGEDDYAVAYHSSCGYNKAGGLDKCQASLTQSEGIWPFNSNVTYTQYSGHYRAPSLSATGLYLNHSEIKNEGWR
;
A
#
# COMPACT_ATOMS: atom_id res chain seq x y z
N MET A 1 -32.96 47.19 32.70
CA MET A 1 -32.19 46.70 31.51
C MET A 1 -31.13 45.65 31.85
N GLN A 2 -30.44 45.75 32.99
CA GLN A 2 -29.28 44.91 33.35
C GLN A 2 -29.55 43.39 33.55
N LYS A 3 -30.76 42.98 33.99
CA LYS A 3 -31.11 41.56 34.20
C LYS A 3 -31.35 40.76 32.91
N ARG A 4 -31.79 41.42 31.82
CA ARG A 4 -32.02 40.77 30.50
C ARG A 4 -30.70 40.48 29.78
N THR A 5 -29.71 41.34 29.95
CA THR A 5 -28.36 41.17 29.37
C THR A 5 -27.61 40.03 30.04
N LEU A 6 -27.81 39.82 31.36
CA LEU A 6 -27.17 38.74 32.10
C LEU A 6 -27.74 37.35 31.74
N LEU A 7 -29.05 37.24 31.49
CA LEU A 7 -29.65 35.99 31.02
C LEU A 7 -29.21 35.60 29.61
N LEU A 8 -29.04 36.56 28.70
CA LEU A 8 -28.54 36.30 27.34
C LEU A 8 -27.06 35.86 27.34
N ALA A 9 -26.25 36.40 28.24
CA ALA A 9 -24.84 36.01 28.39
C ALA A 9 -24.69 34.60 28.99
N LEU A 10 -25.57 34.23 29.92
CA LEU A 10 -25.55 32.89 30.53
C LEU A 10 -26.03 31.79 29.55
N THR A 11 -27.00 32.09 28.69
CA THR A 11 -27.48 31.13 27.68
C THR A 11 -26.50 30.96 26.52
N THR A 12 -25.76 32.00 26.12
CA THR A 12 -24.69 31.88 25.10
C THR A 12 -23.44 31.17 25.63
N ALA A 13 -23.09 31.33 26.91
CA ALA A 13 -22.00 30.58 27.52
C ALA A 13 -22.33 29.08 27.68
N LEU A 14 -23.60 28.74 27.93
CA LEU A 14 -24.03 27.35 28.10
C LEU A 14 -24.14 26.59 26.76
N THR A 15 -24.43 27.27 25.64
CA THR A 15 -24.43 26.64 24.31
C THR A 15 -23.03 26.37 23.76
N LEU A 16 -22.02 27.18 24.13
CA LEU A 16 -20.61 26.90 23.80
C LEU A 16 -20.00 25.74 24.61
N ALA A 17 -20.52 25.46 25.81
CA ALA A 17 -20.05 24.35 26.65
C ALA A 17 -20.55 22.97 26.19
N PHE A 18 -21.55 22.92 25.28
CA PHE A 18 -22.07 21.70 24.67
C PHE A 18 -21.63 21.50 23.22
N ALA A 19 -20.60 22.22 22.75
CA ALA A 19 -19.87 21.84 21.55
C ALA A 19 -19.14 20.52 21.83
N GLY A 20 -19.88 19.41 21.77
CA GLY A 20 -19.35 18.07 21.89
C GLY A 20 -18.22 17.93 20.89
N SER A 21 -17.07 17.44 21.38
CA SER A 21 -15.91 17.15 20.55
C SER A 21 -16.35 16.28 19.38
N ILE A 22 -16.46 16.85 18.18
CA ILE A 22 -16.61 16.06 16.95
C ILE A 22 -15.27 15.36 16.77
N SER A 23 -15.12 14.19 17.38
CA SER A 23 -13.98 13.33 17.12
C SER A 23 -14.14 12.82 15.70
N ALA A 24 -13.26 13.27 14.80
CA ALA A 24 -13.19 12.72 13.45
C ALA A 24 -13.01 11.20 13.56
N GLN A 25 -13.91 10.44 12.96
CA GLN A 25 -13.81 8.98 12.98
C GLN A 25 -12.64 8.57 12.10
N THR A 26 -11.68 7.85 12.68
CA THR A 26 -10.50 7.36 11.96
C THR A 26 -10.62 5.86 11.73
N TYR A 27 -10.59 5.46 10.46
CA TYR A 27 -10.59 4.06 10.05
C TYR A 27 -9.19 3.59 9.65
N THR A 28 -8.89 2.32 9.93
CA THR A 28 -7.80 1.63 9.24
C THR A 28 -8.39 0.79 8.11
N VAL A 29 -8.03 1.12 6.87
CA VAL A 29 -8.50 0.45 5.66
C VAL A 29 -7.48 -0.57 5.22
N PHE A 30 -7.87 -1.84 5.18
CA PHE A 30 -7.06 -2.97 4.75
C PHE A 30 -7.36 -3.32 3.30
N ILE A 31 -6.32 -3.32 2.45
CA ILE A 31 -6.42 -3.67 1.01
C ILE A 31 -5.55 -4.88 0.74
N HIS A 32 -6.18 -6.03 0.52
CA HIS A 32 -5.44 -7.28 0.27
C HIS A 32 -4.74 -7.26 -1.09
N GLY A 33 -3.76 -8.15 -1.27
CA GLY A 33 -3.08 -8.37 -2.54
C GLY A 33 -3.44 -9.68 -3.21
N LYS A 34 -2.49 -10.20 -4.00
CA LYS A 34 -2.67 -11.43 -4.76
C LYS A 34 -3.16 -12.58 -3.88
N SER A 35 -4.13 -13.33 -4.40
CA SER A 35 -4.67 -14.52 -3.76
C SER A 35 -5.22 -15.48 -4.82
N GLY A 36 -5.22 -16.78 -4.52
CA GLY A 36 -5.93 -17.78 -5.33
C GLY A 36 -7.45 -17.75 -5.14
N SER A 37 -7.94 -16.98 -4.17
CA SER A 37 -9.36 -16.84 -3.85
C SER A 37 -9.89 -15.45 -4.19
N ASN A 38 -11.19 -15.36 -4.41
CA ASN A 38 -11.88 -14.09 -4.56
C ASN A 38 -12.23 -13.51 -3.18
N HIS A 39 -11.76 -12.32 -2.85
CA HIS A 39 -12.04 -11.65 -1.57
C HIS A 39 -13.04 -10.50 -1.72
N ASN A 40 -13.83 -10.46 -2.78
CA ASN A 40 -14.72 -9.33 -3.11
C ASN A 40 -15.59 -8.86 -1.94
N GLY A 41 -15.50 -7.57 -1.63
CA GLY A 41 -16.34 -6.93 -0.65
C GLY A 41 -15.75 -5.61 -0.17
N VAL A 42 -16.61 -4.72 0.33
CA VAL A 42 -16.20 -3.48 1.00
C VAL A 42 -16.99 -3.37 2.29
N GLY A 43 -16.33 -3.31 3.44
CA GLY A 43 -17.02 -3.21 4.72
C GLY A 43 -16.17 -3.66 5.89
N THR A 44 -16.80 -4.17 6.95
CA THR A 44 -16.13 -4.55 8.21
C THR A 44 -15.69 -6.01 8.27
N THR A 45 -15.91 -6.78 7.20
CA THR A 45 -15.63 -8.22 7.16
C THR A 45 -14.43 -8.51 6.26
N ASP A 46 -13.45 -9.25 6.78
CA ASP A 46 -12.36 -9.83 5.99
C ASP A 46 -12.86 -11.07 5.22
N VAL A 47 -13.40 -10.81 4.02
CA VAL A 47 -13.96 -11.86 3.17
C VAL A 47 -12.90 -12.90 2.85
N ASN A 48 -13.21 -14.19 3.05
CA ASN A 48 -12.30 -15.31 2.85
C ASN A 48 -10.98 -15.20 3.63
N ASN A 49 -10.99 -14.47 4.76
CA ASN A 49 -9.95 -14.48 5.78
C ASN A 49 -8.53 -14.19 5.23
N TYR A 50 -8.41 -13.19 4.34
CA TYR A 50 -7.10 -12.84 3.76
C TYR A 50 -6.12 -12.36 4.83
N TRP A 51 -6.60 -11.49 5.72
CA TRP A 51 -5.82 -10.88 6.77
C TRP A 51 -5.71 -11.78 7.99
N GLY A 52 -6.68 -12.67 8.22
CA GLY A 52 -6.65 -13.53 9.40
C GLY A 52 -6.58 -12.68 10.67
N SER A 53 -5.77 -13.09 11.65
CA SER A 53 -5.53 -12.28 12.85
C SER A 53 -4.67 -11.05 12.61
N SER A 54 -4.04 -10.88 11.45
CA SER A 54 -3.06 -9.81 11.21
C SER A 54 -3.66 -8.42 11.37
N HIS A 55 -4.95 -8.26 11.06
CA HIS A 55 -5.65 -6.99 11.25
C HIS A 55 -5.70 -6.55 12.72
N ASN A 56 -5.48 -7.46 13.69
CA ASN A 56 -5.41 -7.12 15.11
C ASN A 56 -4.14 -6.35 15.49
N SER A 57 -3.16 -6.25 14.57
CA SER A 57 -2.00 -5.39 14.77
C SER A 57 -2.40 -3.92 14.96
N VAL A 58 -3.56 -3.51 14.44
CA VAL A 58 -4.05 -2.13 14.57
C VAL A 58 -5.28 -2.05 15.49
N SER A 59 -5.33 -1.02 16.32
CA SER A 59 -6.49 -0.68 17.14
C SER A 59 -7.57 0.07 16.36
N GLY A 60 -8.79 0.10 16.89
CA GLY A 60 -9.88 0.92 16.35
C GLY A 60 -10.66 0.27 15.19
N SER A 61 -11.46 1.10 14.51
CA SER A 61 -12.37 0.67 13.44
C SER A 61 -11.61 0.26 12.18
N LYS A 62 -11.96 -0.91 11.65
CA LYS A 62 -11.29 -1.53 10.50
C LYS A 62 -12.27 -1.68 9.35
N ILE A 63 -11.81 -1.36 8.15
CA ILE A 63 -12.54 -1.56 6.90
C ILE A 63 -11.68 -2.42 6.00
N PHE A 64 -12.27 -3.41 5.36
CA PHE A 64 -11.62 -4.28 4.38
C PHE A 64 -12.13 -3.91 3.00
N ILE A 65 -11.20 -3.71 2.08
CA ILE A 65 -11.46 -3.53 0.67
C ILE A 65 -10.88 -4.77 -0.02
N GLY A 66 -11.80 -5.63 -0.39
CA GLY A 66 -11.64 -6.92 -0.99
C GLY A 66 -12.00 -6.94 -2.47
N TYR A 67 -11.35 -7.75 -3.29
CA TYR A 67 -11.57 -7.92 -4.73
C TYR A 67 -11.10 -9.32 -5.17
N ASP A 68 -11.26 -9.66 -6.46
CA ASP A 68 -10.75 -10.92 -7.00
C ASP A 68 -9.21 -10.91 -7.07
N GLY A 69 -8.57 -11.71 -6.21
CA GLY A 69 -7.11 -11.77 -6.05
C GLY A 69 -6.35 -12.35 -7.25
N THR A 70 -7.06 -12.88 -8.26
CA THR A 70 -6.50 -13.40 -9.52
C THR A 70 -6.60 -12.42 -10.69
N SER A 71 -7.24 -11.28 -10.44
CA SER A 71 -7.67 -10.30 -11.43
C SER A 71 -6.70 -9.12 -11.50
N ASP A 72 -6.57 -8.46 -12.65
CA ASP A 72 -5.70 -7.27 -12.78
C ASP A 72 -6.15 -6.15 -11.82
N PRO A 73 -5.29 -5.71 -10.88
CA PRO A 73 -5.64 -4.75 -9.83
C PRO A 73 -5.87 -3.33 -10.35
N ARG A 74 -5.62 -3.06 -11.64
CA ARG A 74 -5.85 -1.75 -12.27
C ARG A 74 -7.23 -1.62 -12.90
N THR A 75 -8.00 -2.69 -12.91
CA THR A 75 -9.28 -2.74 -13.64
C THR A 75 -10.46 -2.30 -12.79
N TYR A 76 -11.50 -1.83 -13.46
CA TYR A 76 -12.81 -1.53 -12.90
C TYR A 76 -13.82 -2.61 -13.33
N GLY A 77 -14.91 -2.74 -12.58
CA GLY A 77 -16.00 -3.66 -12.85
C GLY A 77 -16.41 -4.45 -11.61
N SER A 78 -17.22 -5.49 -11.82
CA SER A 78 -17.63 -6.37 -10.74
C SER A 78 -16.42 -7.11 -10.15
N SER A 79 -16.29 -7.08 -8.82
CA SER A 79 -15.21 -7.75 -8.10
C SER A 79 -13.80 -7.25 -8.43
N ARG A 80 -13.65 -6.00 -8.89
CA ARG A 80 -12.36 -5.42 -9.27
C ARG A 80 -11.83 -4.41 -8.26
N ALA A 81 -10.51 -4.38 -8.13
CA ALA A 81 -9.82 -3.59 -7.12
C ALA A 81 -10.14 -2.10 -7.23
N GLN A 82 -10.09 -1.49 -8.43
CA GLN A 82 -10.32 -0.04 -8.56
C GLN A 82 -11.75 0.36 -8.22
N THR A 83 -12.73 -0.47 -8.56
CA THR A 83 -14.14 -0.26 -8.18
C THR A 83 -14.30 -0.29 -6.66
N ASN A 84 -13.73 -1.28 -5.99
CA ASN A 84 -13.90 -1.45 -4.55
C ASN A 84 -13.06 -0.47 -3.74
N ILE A 85 -11.86 -0.09 -4.21
CA ILE A 85 -11.05 0.99 -3.63
C ILE A 85 -11.81 2.31 -3.71
N THR A 86 -12.34 2.66 -4.89
CA THR A 86 -13.11 3.90 -5.07
C THR A 86 -14.34 3.92 -4.15
N THR A 87 -15.07 2.80 -4.07
CA THR A 87 -16.27 2.67 -3.24
C THR A 87 -15.93 2.79 -1.75
N GLY A 88 -14.95 2.02 -1.27
CA GLY A 88 -14.55 2.01 0.14
C GLY A 88 -14.00 3.34 0.62
N LEU A 89 -13.07 3.94 -0.14
CA LEU A 89 -12.49 5.22 0.24
C LEU A 89 -13.54 6.35 0.20
N THR A 90 -14.50 6.30 -0.72
CA THR A 90 -15.61 7.27 -0.76
C THR A 90 -16.51 7.16 0.46
N ASN A 91 -16.82 5.94 0.90
CA ASN A 91 -17.73 5.70 2.02
C ASN A 91 -17.10 5.97 3.39
N TYR A 92 -15.79 5.75 3.52
CA TYR A 92 -15.09 5.72 4.81
C TYR A 92 -13.99 6.76 4.99
N CYS A 93 -13.54 7.44 3.93
CA CYS A 93 -12.44 8.41 3.99
C CYS A 93 -12.85 9.81 3.52
N LYS A 94 -14.15 10.09 3.43
CA LYS A 94 -14.74 11.39 3.10
C LYS A 94 -15.68 11.86 4.21
N ASN A 95 -16.20 13.08 4.07
CA ASN A 95 -17.28 13.62 4.90
C ASN A 95 -16.96 13.62 6.40
N GLY A 96 -15.78 14.14 6.77
CA GLY A 96 -15.32 14.22 8.16
C GLY A 96 -14.72 12.93 8.73
N LYS A 97 -14.67 11.85 7.95
CA LYS A 97 -13.96 10.61 8.29
C LYS A 97 -12.54 10.65 7.74
N SER A 98 -11.59 10.13 8.51
CA SER A 98 -10.19 10.01 8.09
C SER A 98 -9.76 8.54 8.00
N CYS A 99 -8.76 8.28 7.16
CA CYS A 99 -8.26 6.92 6.94
C CYS A 99 -6.73 6.84 7.07
N LYS A 100 -6.29 5.75 7.66
CA LYS A 100 -4.97 5.15 7.46
C LYS A 100 -5.17 3.92 6.58
N ILE A 101 -4.34 3.73 5.56
CA ILE A 101 -4.44 2.57 4.69
C ILE A 101 -3.32 1.60 5.05
N VAL A 102 -3.65 0.32 5.17
CA VAL A 102 -2.70 -0.79 5.23
C VAL A 102 -2.94 -1.63 4.00
N CYS A 103 -1.94 -1.75 3.14
CA CYS A 103 -2.01 -2.60 1.96
C CYS A 103 -0.97 -3.70 2.07
N HIS A 104 -1.21 -4.80 1.36
CA HIS A 104 -0.25 -5.89 1.28
C HIS A 104 -0.04 -6.33 -0.16
N SER A 105 1.20 -6.60 -0.56
CA SER A 105 1.50 -7.21 -1.86
C SER A 105 0.92 -6.39 -3.03
N ALA A 106 0.19 -7.04 -3.95
CA ALA A 106 -0.51 -6.40 -5.06
C ALA A 106 -1.61 -5.41 -4.64
N GLY A 107 -2.04 -5.42 -3.37
CA GLY A 107 -2.99 -4.44 -2.84
C GLY A 107 -2.36 -3.05 -2.75
N CYS A 108 -1.04 -3.00 -2.51
CA CYS A 108 -0.27 -1.75 -2.54
C CYS A 108 -0.18 -1.20 -3.96
N TYR A 109 0.09 -2.09 -4.92
CA TYR A 109 0.04 -1.74 -6.33
C TYR A 109 -1.35 -1.19 -6.74
N ALA A 110 -2.43 -1.78 -6.24
CA ALA A 110 -3.80 -1.32 -6.52
C ALA A 110 -4.09 0.10 -5.98
N ILE A 111 -3.74 0.39 -4.72
CA ILE A 111 -3.99 1.70 -4.11
C ILE A 111 -3.06 2.78 -4.68
N GLU A 112 -1.80 2.47 -4.95
CA GLU A 112 -0.87 3.41 -5.57
C GLU A 112 -1.31 3.76 -7.00
N TYR A 113 -1.76 2.77 -7.78
CA TYR A 113 -2.37 3.02 -9.08
C TYR A 113 -3.59 3.93 -8.97
N TRP A 114 -4.46 3.70 -7.98
CA TRP A 114 -5.64 4.54 -7.75
C TRP A 114 -5.24 5.98 -7.43
N LEU A 115 -4.30 6.17 -6.50
CA LEU A 115 -3.79 7.49 -6.09
C LEU A 115 -3.17 8.26 -7.25
N SER A 116 -2.34 7.59 -8.07
CA SER A 116 -1.70 8.20 -9.24
C SER A 116 -2.70 8.63 -10.32
N ASN A 117 -3.89 8.03 -10.36
CA ASN A 117 -4.89 8.30 -11.39
C ASN A 117 -6.07 9.14 -10.89
N LEU A 118 -5.98 9.73 -9.69
CA LEU A 118 -7.05 10.59 -9.13
C LEU A 118 -7.32 11.87 -9.94
N GLY A 119 -6.35 12.34 -10.74
CA GLY A 119 -6.45 13.64 -11.42
C GLY A 119 -6.39 14.83 -10.45
N GLY A 120 -5.63 14.70 -9.35
CA GLY A 120 -5.44 15.70 -8.30
C GLY A 120 -4.89 15.05 -7.01
N THR A 121 -4.75 15.85 -5.94
CA THR A 121 -4.43 15.28 -4.63
C THR A 121 -5.66 14.62 -4.02
N ALA A 122 -5.47 13.60 -3.17
CA ALA A 122 -6.56 12.96 -2.44
C ALA A 122 -7.38 14.01 -1.65
N SER A 123 -6.69 14.97 -1.03
CA SER A 123 -7.30 16.08 -0.29
C SER A 123 -8.15 17.00 -1.17
N SER A 124 -7.70 17.38 -2.37
CA SER A 124 -8.49 18.24 -3.28
C SER A 124 -9.71 17.51 -3.85
N LYS A 125 -9.69 16.17 -3.86
CA LYS A 125 -10.85 15.32 -4.18
C LYS A 125 -11.74 15.01 -2.96
N GLY A 126 -11.47 15.62 -1.82
CA GLY A 126 -12.27 15.52 -0.59
C GLY A 126 -11.98 14.28 0.26
N PHE A 127 -10.92 13.52 -0.03
CA PHE A 127 -10.49 12.39 0.78
C PHE A 127 -9.55 12.85 1.90
N SER A 128 -9.75 12.34 3.10
CA SER A 128 -8.84 12.48 4.23
C SER A 128 -8.06 11.17 4.43
N ILE A 129 -6.98 11.01 3.67
CA ILE A 129 -6.07 9.87 3.76
C ILE A 129 -4.75 10.37 4.34
N THR A 130 -4.38 9.82 5.49
CA THR A 130 -3.23 10.31 6.26
C THR A 130 -1.92 9.62 5.87
N LYS A 131 -1.98 8.33 5.56
CA LYS A 131 -0.85 7.53 5.07
C LYS A 131 -1.30 6.23 4.43
N VAL A 132 -0.42 5.64 3.63
CA VAL A 132 -0.45 4.22 3.25
C VAL A 132 0.74 3.53 3.93
N THR A 133 0.47 2.51 4.73
CA THR A 133 1.48 1.56 5.23
C THR A 133 1.51 0.40 4.24
N ALA A 134 2.62 0.27 3.52
CA ALA A 134 2.76 -0.63 2.39
C ALA A 134 3.59 -1.86 2.76
N LEU A 135 2.89 -2.96 3.07
CA LEU A 135 3.50 -4.21 3.51
C LEU A 135 3.91 -5.03 2.28
N ALA A 136 5.22 -5.25 2.08
CA ALA A 136 5.74 -5.97 0.93
C ALA A 136 5.14 -5.52 -0.42
N ALA A 137 5.21 -4.21 -0.69
CA ALA A 137 4.53 -3.61 -1.84
C ALA A 137 5.03 -4.18 -3.18
N ALA A 138 4.13 -4.72 -3.99
CA ALA A 138 4.48 -5.24 -5.32
C ALA A 138 4.31 -4.19 -6.43
N SER A 139 4.39 -2.89 -6.09
CA SER A 139 4.11 -1.77 -7.01
C SER A 139 5.17 -1.63 -8.10
N GLY A 140 6.43 -1.98 -7.82
CA GLY A 140 7.49 -2.12 -8.81
C GLY A 140 7.50 -3.46 -9.55
N GLY A 141 6.52 -4.33 -9.28
CA GLY A 141 6.42 -5.69 -9.80
C GLY A 141 7.26 -6.70 -9.03
N SER A 142 7.37 -7.91 -9.58
CA SER A 142 8.08 -9.05 -9.01
C SER A 142 8.76 -9.87 -10.10
N GLU A 143 10.00 -10.26 -9.87
CA GLU A 143 10.76 -11.14 -10.76
C GLU A 143 10.19 -12.55 -10.78
N LEU A 144 9.48 -12.97 -9.73
CA LEU A 144 8.73 -14.22 -9.74
C LEU A 144 7.65 -14.20 -10.83
N ALA A 145 6.93 -13.08 -10.97
CA ALA A 145 5.96 -12.89 -12.04
C ALA A 145 6.64 -12.83 -13.43
N SER A 146 7.80 -12.15 -13.51
CA SER A 146 8.59 -12.11 -14.76
C SER A 146 9.12 -13.49 -15.16
N ALA A 147 9.55 -14.30 -14.20
CA ALA A 147 10.05 -15.65 -14.44
C ALA A 147 8.94 -16.61 -14.87
N LEU A 148 7.76 -16.54 -14.24
CA LEU A 148 6.57 -17.30 -14.67
C LEU A 148 6.20 -17.01 -16.13
N ASN A 149 6.35 -15.75 -16.57
CA ASN A 149 6.19 -15.36 -17.97
C ASN A 149 7.32 -15.86 -18.91
N GLY A 150 8.50 -16.15 -18.36
CA GLY A 150 9.66 -16.68 -19.09
C GLY A 150 9.67 -18.21 -19.22
N ILE A 151 9.26 -18.96 -18.19
CA ILE A 151 9.21 -20.44 -18.23
C ILE A 151 7.99 -20.98 -19.00
N THR A 152 6.89 -20.23 -19.07
CA THR A 152 5.80 -20.47 -20.02
C THR A 152 5.88 -19.37 -21.06
N PHE A 153 6.40 -19.65 -22.27
CA PHE A 153 6.40 -18.76 -23.44
C PHE A 153 5.17 -17.82 -23.50
N GLY A 154 5.19 -16.67 -22.81
CA GLY A 154 4.18 -15.60 -22.85
C GLY A 154 2.74 -15.87 -22.35
N PHE A 155 2.37 -17.06 -21.85
CA PHE A 155 0.94 -17.39 -21.61
C PHE A 155 0.57 -17.97 -20.23
N GLY A 156 1.53 -18.10 -19.31
CA GLY A 156 1.27 -18.65 -17.97
C GLY A 156 0.75 -17.60 -16.99
N GLY A 157 -0.10 -18.00 -16.05
CA GLY A 157 -0.60 -17.13 -14.98
C GLY A 157 -1.88 -16.35 -15.31
N ASN A 158 -2.55 -15.89 -14.25
CA ASN A 158 -3.79 -15.13 -14.35
C ASN A 158 -3.51 -13.63 -14.61
N ALA A 159 -4.56 -12.82 -14.68
CA ALA A 159 -4.42 -11.39 -14.97
C ALA A 159 -3.63 -10.63 -13.87
N MET A 160 -3.71 -11.08 -12.61
CA MET A 160 -2.89 -10.56 -11.53
C MET A 160 -1.40 -10.82 -11.78
N ASP A 161 -1.01 -12.05 -12.12
CA ASP A 161 0.40 -12.40 -12.39
C ASP A 161 0.99 -11.50 -13.49
N LYS A 162 0.26 -11.33 -14.60
CA LYS A 162 0.68 -10.49 -15.73
C LYS A 162 0.83 -9.01 -15.37
N SER A 163 0.00 -8.53 -14.45
CA SER A 163 0.05 -7.15 -13.98
C SER A 163 1.26 -6.85 -13.09
N LEU A 164 1.82 -7.88 -12.45
CA LEU A 164 2.95 -7.81 -11.51
C LEU A 164 4.30 -8.08 -12.15
N ILE A 165 4.35 -8.37 -13.46
CA ILE A 165 5.62 -8.39 -14.21
C ILE A 165 6.31 -7.03 -14.02
N VAL A 166 7.62 -7.03 -13.73
CA VAL A 166 8.40 -5.82 -13.39
C VAL A 166 8.19 -4.71 -14.43
N GLY A 167 8.33 -5.02 -15.72
CA GLY A 167 8.10 -4.03 -16.78
C GLY A 167 6.66 -3.50 -16.82
N THR A 168 5.67 -4.37 -16.62
CA THR A 168 4.24 -4.03 -16.62
C THR A 168 3.89 -3.12 -15.44
N ALA A 169 4.27 -3.50 -14.22
CA ALA A 169 3.94 -2.75 -13.00
C ALA A 169 4.60 -1.38 -12.97
N ARG A 170 5.88 -1.31 -13.36
CA ARG A 170 6.64 -0.05 -13.43
C ARG A 170 6.11 0.89 -14.51
N GLY A 171 5.62 0.36 -15.63
CA GLY A 171 5.03 1.13 -16.72
C GLY A 171 3.54 1.48 -16.54
N ALA A 172 2.89 1.00 -15.47
CA ALA A 172 1.43 1.09 -15.35
C ALA A 172 0.91 2.47 -14.91
N PHE A 173 1.71 3.23 -14.16
CA PHE A 173 1.34 4.56 -13.66
C PHE A 173 2.58 5.37 -13.28
N ASN A 174 2.38 6.67 -13.01
CA ASN A 174 3.45 7.53 -12.52
C ASN A 174 3.66 7.31 -11.02
N HIS A 175 4.64 6.49 -10.66
CA HIS A 175 4.99 6.19 -9.26
C HIS A 175 5.37 7.42 -8.42
N ASN A 176 5.79 8.54 -9.03
CA ASN A 176 6.03 9.78 -8.29
C ASN A 176 4.75 10.53 -7.92
N ASN A 177 3.60 10.14 -8.47
CA ASN A 177 2.32 10.73 -8.16
C ASN A 177 1.56 9.87 -7.15
N THR A 178 1.69 10.20 -5.87
CA THR A 178 0.98 9.50 -4.79
C THR A 178 -0.34 10.17 -4.41
N GLY A 179 -0.84 11.10 -5.22
CA GLY A 179 -2.00 11.93 -4.86
C GLY A 179 -1.76 12.79 -3.61
N GLY A 180 -0.50 13.08 -3.29
CA GLY A 180 -0.10 13.81 -2.08
C GLY A 180 -0.18 12.99 -0.78
N VAL A 181 -0.39 11.67 -0.86
CA VAL A 181 -0.40 10.76 0.30
C VAL A 181 0.98 10.12 0.44
N GLY A 182 1.54 10.08 1.65
CA GLY A 182 2.82 9.39 1.88
C GLY A 182 2.64 7.87 1.87
N ILE A 183 3.50 7.18 1.11
CA ILE A 183 3.56 5.71 1.03
C ILE A 183 4.74 5.22 1.88
N TYR A 184 4.46 4.54 2.98
CA TYR A 184 5.44 4.09 3.97
C TYR A 184 5.66 2.59 3.84
N HIS A 185 6.78 2.24 3.24
CA HIS A 185 7.17 0.89 2.87
C HIS A 185 7.68 0.10 4.08
N VAL A 186 7.19 -1.12 4.20
CA VAL A 186 7.61 -2.15 5.16
C VAL A 186 8.07 -3.36 4.36
N PRO A 187 9.38 -3.46 4.04
CA PRO A 187 9.93 -4.59 3.30
C PRO A 187 10.32 -5.76 4.22
N GLY A 188 10.19 -6.98 3.69
CA GLY A 188 10.69 -8.21 4.30
C GLY A 188 11.93 -8.73 3.57
N TYR A 189 12.84 -9.40 4.27
CA TYR A 189 14.06 -9.99 3.67
C TYR A 189 14.30 -11.46 4.06
N LYS A 190 13.26 -12.16 4.52
CA LYS A 190 13.36 -13.60 4.80
C LYS A 190 13.12 -14.39 3.50
N GLY A 191 14.01 -14.20 2.53
CA GLY A 191 14.01 -14.91 1.27
C GLY A 191 14.14 -16.43 1.46
N MET A 192 13.88 -17.20 0.41
CA MET A 192 14.03 -18.66 0.41
C MET A 192 15.11 -19.08 -0.57
N ILE A 193 15.93 -20.06 -0.19
CA ILE A 193 16.91 -20.71 -1.07
C ILE A 193 16.17 -21.21 -2.33
N GLY A 194 16.47 -20.60 -3.48
CA GLY A 194 15.82 -20.87 -4.77
C GLY A 194 15.09 -19.66 -5.38
N ALA A 195 14.25 -18.96 -4.61
CA ALA A 195 13.57 -17.75 -5.08
C ALA A 195 14.54 -16.56 -5.22
N SER A 196 15.50 -16.46 -4.29
CA SER A 196 16.60 -15.47 -4.32
C SER A 196 17.63 -15.72 -5.44
N LEU A 197 17.50 -16.80 -6.23
CA LEU A 197 18.26 -16.99 -7.47
C LEU A 197 17.67 -16.21 -8.65
N ILE A 198 16.40 -15.81 -8.53
CA ILE A 198 15.63 -15.10 -9.57
C ILE A 198 15.33 -13.66 -9.12
N LEU A 199 15.11 -13.48 -7.82
CA LEU A 199 14.92 -12.17 -7.19
C LEU A 199 16.30 -11.53 -6.93
N PRO A 200 16.57 -10.34 -7.47
CA PRO A 200 17.84 -9.67 -7.24
C PRO A 200 17.84 -9.02 -5.85
N GLY A 201 18.90 -9.26 -5.08
CA GLY A 201 19.11 -8.62 -3.77
C GLY A 201 18.25 -9.25 -2.66
N GLU A 202 17.95 -8.45 -1.64
CA GLU A 202 17.11 -8.88 -0.52
C GLU A 202 15.64 -8.95 -0.94
N ASP A 203 14.96 -10.02 -0.50
CA ASP A 203 13.59 -10.34 -0.90
C ASP A 203 12.82 -11.08 0.20
N ASP A 204 11.49 -11.07 0.11
CA ASP A 204 10.61 -11.71 1.08
C ASP A 204 10.01 -13.04 0.59
N TYR A 205 10.63 -13.70 -0.39
CA TYR A 205 10.16 -14.85 -1.20
C TYR A 205 9.27 -14.50 -2.41
N ALA A 206 8.68 -13.30 -2.46
CA ALA A 206 7.81 -12.91 -3.57
C ALA A 206 8.19 -11.57 -4.21
N VAL A 207 8.71 -10.63 -3.42
CA VAL A 207 8.97 -9.26 -3.85
C VAL A 207 10.36 -8.83 -3.38
N ALA A 208 11.18 -8.38 -4.34
CA ALA A 208 12.50 -7.84 -4.06
C ALA A 208 12.44 -6.36 -3.63
N TYR A 209 13.51 -5.89 -2.97
CA TYR A 209 13.61 -4.55 -2.39
C TYR A 209 13.35 -3.40 -3.36
N HIS A 210 13.71 -3.53 -4.64
CA HIS A 210 13.45 -2.46 -5.60
C HIS A 210 11.95 -2.10 -5.70
N SER A 211 11.09 -3.10 -5.47
CA SER A 211 9.65 -2.97 -5.52
C SER A 211 9.09 -2.64 -4.13
N SER A 212 9.45 -3.42 -3.10
CA SER A 212 8.94 -3.28 -1.74
C SER A 212 9.45 -2.04 -1.00
N CYS A 213 10.40 -1.30 -1.57
CA CYS A 213 10.87 0.00 -1.10
C CYS A 213 10.58 1.16 -2.06
N GLY A 214 9.90 0.91 -3.18
CA GLY A 214 9.50 1.95 -4.13
C GLY A 214 10.66 2.64 -4.86
N TYR A 215 11.57 1.87 -5.47
CA TYR A 215 12.70 2.43 -6.21
C TYR A 215 12.42 2.62 -7.70
N ASN A 216 13.06 3.64 -8.27
CA ASN A 216 12.98 4.04 -9.68
C ASN A 216 13.67 3.10 -10.68
N LYS A 217 14.35 2.05 -10.21
CA LYS A 217 14.94 1.00 -11.03
C LYS A 217 14.82 -0.35 -10.33
N ALA A 218 14.68 -1.42 -11.11
CA ALA A 218 14.78 -2.80 -10.63
C ALA A 218 16.24 -3.25 -10.53
N GLY A 219 16.58 -4.02 -9.51
CA GLY A 219 17.92 -4.59 -9.32
C GLY A 219 18.18 -5.05 -7.90
N GLY A 220 19.44 -5.33 -7.58
CA GLY A 220 19.82 -6.19 -6.45
C GLY A 220 20.11 -5.46 -5.14
N LEU A 221 19.14 -4.70 -4.62
CA LEU A 221 19.36 -3.89 -3.42
C LEU A 221 19.44 -4.72 -2.14
N ASP A 222 20.33 -4.31 -1.23
CA ASP A 222 20.48 -4.88 0.12
C ASP A 222 19.80 -4.03 1.21
N LYS A 223 19.39 -2.81 0.88
CA LYS A 223 18.89 -1.81 1.82
C LYS A 223 17.72 -1.01 1.27
N CYS A 224 16.87 -0.57 2.18
CA CYS A 224 15.72 0.30 1.96
C CYS A 224 15.99 1.70 2.53
N GLN A 225 16.32 2.66 1.67
CA GLN A 225 16.66 4.05 2.02
C GLN A 225 16.45 5.01 0.84
N ALA A 226 16.37 6.32 1.10
CA ALA A 226 16.00 7.32 0.09
C ALA A 226 16.81 7.24 -1.22
N SER A 227 18.13 7.04 -1.13
CA SER A 227 18.98 6.74 -2.28
C SER A 227 20.12 5.82 -1.87
N LEU A 228 20.51 4.92 -2.78
CA LEU A 228 21.59 3.98 -2.60
C LEU A 228 22.38 3.86 -3.90
N THR A 229 23.70 3.98 -3.81
CA THR A 229 24.61 3.62 -4.91
C THR A 229 25.41 2.40 -4.49
N GLN A 230 25.39 1.36 -5.31
CA GLN A 230 26.10 0.12 -5.06
C GLN A 230 26.72 -0.43 -6.34
N SER A 231 27.75 -1.27 -6.20
CA SER A 231 28.39 -1.92 -7.33
C SER A 231 27.64 -3.20 -7.68
N GLU A 232 27.19 -3.33 -8.93
CA GLU A 232 26.45 -4.49 -9.41
C GLU A 232 27.12 -5.11 -10.64
N GLY A 233 26.92 -6.42 -10.81
CA GLY A 233 27.49 -7.20 -11.90
C GLY A 233 28.63 -8.11 -11.44
N ILE A 234 29.19 -8.86 -12.39
CA ILE A 234 30.27 -9.81 -12.14
C ILE A 234 31.59 -9.11 -12.45
N TRP A 235 32.56 -9.19 -11.53
CA TRP A 235 33.90 -8.67 -11.78
C TRP A 235 34.52 -9.33 -13.03
N PRO A 236 35.17 -8.58 -13.94
CA PRO A 236 35.49 -7.15 -13.86
C PRO A 236 34.46 -6.20 -14.52
N PHE A 237 33.29 -6.71 -14.90
CA PHE A 237 32.24 -5.95 -15.61
C PHE A 237 31.22 -5.29 -14.67
N ASN A 238 31.53 -5.19 -13.38
CA ASN A 238 30.66 -4.54 -12.42
C ASN A 238 30.65 -3.02 -12.62
N SER A 239 29.51 -2.38 -12.35
CA SER A 239 29.33 -0.93 -12.47
C SER A 239 28.57 -0.38 -11.27
N ASN A 240 28.77 0.91 -10.99
CA ASN A 240 28.01 1.57 -9.93
C ASN A 240 26.60 1.90 -10.44
N VAL A 241 25.60 1.38 -9.76
CA VAL A 241 24.18 1.62 -10.03
C VAL A 241 23.59 2.43 -8.90
N THR A 242 22.96 3.55 -9.24
CA THR A 242 22.22 4.38 -8.28
C THR A 242 20.72 4.08 -8.37
N TYR A 243 20.14 3.82 -7.20
CA TYR A 243 18.72 3.67 -6.95
C TYR A 243 18.20 4.89 -6.18
N THR A 244 17.06 5.40 -6.62
CA THR A 244 16.39 6.53 -5.97
C THR A 244 14.96 6.12 -5.66
N GLN A 245 14.51 6.31 -4.42
CA GLN A 245 13.10 6.12 -4.07
C GLN A 245 12.24 7.11 -4.85
N TYR A 246 11.07 6.67 -5.30
CA TYR A 246 10.09 7.56 -5.92
C TYR A 246 9.66 8.67 -4.94
N SER A 247 9.34 9.83 -5.49
CA SER A 247 8.82 10.94 -4.69
C SER A 247 7.53 10.52 -3.98
N GLY A 248 7.42 10.83 -2.68
CA GLY A 248 6.27 10.44 -1.85
C GLY A 248 6.34 9.02 -1.28
N HIS A 249 7.41 8.28 -1.60
CA HIS A 249 7.70 6.97 -1.02
C HIS A 249 8.77 7.10 0.06
N TYR A 250 8.54 6.43 1.18
CA TYR A 250 9.40 6.48 2.35
C TYR A 250 9.55 5.08 2.93
N ARG A 251 10.70 4.78 3.51
CA ARG A 251 10.77 3.66 4.46
C ARG A 251 9.92 4.02 5.69
N ALA A 252 9.14 3.06 6.22
CA ALA A 252 8.44 3.27 7.47
C ALA A 252 9.44 3.71 8.59
N PRO A 253 9.17 4.80 9.34
CA PRO A 253 10.13 5.35 10.29
C PRO A 253 10.53 4.39 11.42
N SER A 254 9.68 3.41 11.72
CA SER A 254 9.93 2.37 12.73
C SER A 254 10.92 1.29 12.29
N LEU A 255 11.47 1.37 11.07
CA LEU A 255 12.36 0.39 10.49
C LEU A 255 13.79 0.92 10.31
N SER A 256 14.75 0.01 10.52
CA SER A 256 16.13 0.19 10.05
C SER A 256 16.19 0.08 8.53
N ALA A 257 17.32 0.49 7.93
CA ALA A 257 17.53 0.35 6.49
C ALA A 257 17.52 -1.11 6.00
N THR A 258 17.67 -2.08 6.90
CA THR A 258 17.65 -3.51 6.59
C THR A 258 16.24 -4.09 6.52
N GLY A 259 15.17 -3.35 6.84
CA GLY A 259 13.82 -3.93 6.82
C GLY A 259 13.56 -4.97 7.92
N LEU A 260 12.64 -5.91 7.69
CA LEU A 260 12.24 -6.94 8.65
C LEU A 260 12.61 -8.35 8.20
N TYR A 261 13.12 -9.18 9.11
CA TYR A 261 13.37 -10.60 8.82
C TYR A 261 12.08 -11.41 8.86
N LEU A 262 11.17 -11.10 7.94
CA LEU A 262 9.86 -11.72 7.75
C LEU A 262 9.69 -12.05 6.27
N ASN A 263 8.98 -13.13 5.99
CA ASN A 263 8.60 -13.47 4.62
C ASN A 263 7.33 -12.73 4.20
N HIS A 264 6.96 -12.88 2.93
CA HIS A 264 5.83 -12.19 2.32
C HIS A 264 4.51 -12.39 3.07
N SER A 265 4.27 -13.55 3.68
CA SER A 265 3.02 -13.79 4.42
C SER A 265 3.07 -13.28 5.86
N GLU A 266 4.23 -13.39 6.52
CA GLU A 266 4.46 -12.97 7.91
C GLU A 266 4.33 -11.46 8.07
N ILE A 267 4.75 -10.69 7.06
CA ILE A 267 4.77 -9.23 7.09
C ILE A 267 3.37 -8.59 7.21
N LYS A 268 2.30 -9.34 6.90
CA LYS A 268 0.91 -8.89 7.10
C LYS A 268 0.62 -8.44 8.54
N ASN A 269 1.36 -8.98 9.52
CA ASN A 269 1.21 -8.64 10.94
C ASN A 269 1.77 -7.25 11.30
N GLU A 270 2.41 -6.55 10.36
CA GLU A 270 3.13 -5.30 10.61
C GLU A 270 2.33 -4.04 10.25
N GLY A 271 1.00 -4.16 10.10
CA GLY A 271 0.11 -3.05 9.68
C GLY A 271 0.05 -1.84 10.63
N TRP A 272 0.61 -1.95 11.83
CA TRP A 272 0.62 -0.87 12.83
C TRP A 272 1.66 0.22 12.56
N ARG A 273 2.65 -0.09 11.73
CA ARG A 273 3.80 0.78 11.42
C ARG A 273 3.41 2.06 10.70
#